data_AF-A0A443YG44-F1
#
_entry.id   AF-A0A443YG44-F1
#
_cell.length_a   1.000
_cell.length_b   1.000
_cell.length_c   1.000
_cell.angle_alpha   90.00
_cell.angle_beta   90.00
_cell.angle_gamma   90.00
#
_symmetry.space_group_name_H-M   'P 1'
#
loop_
_entity.id
_entity.type
_entity.pdbx_description
1 polymer ?
#
loop_
_entity_poly.entity_id
_entity_poly.type
_entity_poly.pdbx_seq_one_letter_code
_entity_poly.pdbx_strand_id
1 'polypeptide(L)'
;MYTDGSCLGNPGPGGYGAVLIYGEYKGENAKNYGELSQGYKRTTNNRMELLAVIVGLGALKRTCSVDLWTDSKYVQQAITQGWLKNWQKNGWKTAAKKPVKNQDLWRRLMPLIEKHEVDFHWVKGHSGHLLNERVDDLARNAASGSGLLVDEGME
;
A
#
# COMPACT_ATOMS: atom_id res chain seq x y z
N MET A 1 -5.25 10.08 2.46
CA MET A 1 -4.23 9.08 2.86
C MET A 1 -3.22 8.96 1.73
N TYR A 2 -1.94 8.86 2.06
CA TYR A 2 -0.85 8.71 1.10
C TYR A 2 -0.11 7.42 1.40
N THR A 3 0.34 6.68 0.38
CA THR A 3 0.97 5.38 0.56
C THR A 3 2.04 5.12 -0.50
N ASP A 4 3.15 4.54 -0.08
CA ASP A 4 4.24 4.10 -0.96
C ASP A 4 4.94 2.86 -0.40
N GLY A 5 5.62 2.11 -1.28
CA GLY A 5 6.41 0.94 -0.98
C GLY A 5 7.74 0.96 -1.71
N SER A 6 8.81 0.61 -1.00
CA SER A 6 10.17 0.61 -1.52
C SER A 6 10.86 -0.72 -1.27
N CYS A 7 11.78 -1.10 -2.16
CA CYS A 7 12.56 -2.32 -2.04
C CYS A 7 14.01 -2.12 -2.53
N LEU A 8 14.98 -2.43 -1.68
CA LEU A 8 16.42 -2.40 -1.98
C LEU A 8 16.83 -3.66 -2.74
N GLY A 9 16.43 -3.72 -4.01
CA GLY A 9 16.50 -4.91 -4.85
C GLY A 9 15.15 -5.66 -4.86
N ASN A 10 14.82 -6.34 -5.97
CA ASN A 10 13.49 -6.89 -6.21
C ASN A 10 13.55 -8.36 -6.66
N PRO A 11 13.61 -9.35 -5.74
CA PRO A 11 13.36 -9.24 -4.30
C PRO A 11 14.58 -8.82 -3.46
N GLY A 12 14.33 -8.21 -2.30
CA GLY A 12 15.34 -7.70 -1.36
C GLY A 12 14.72 -7.13 -0.08
N PRO A 13 15.50 -6.53 0.83
CA PRO A 13 14.94 -5.77 1.95
C PRO A 13 14.00 -4.69 1.44
N GLY A 14 12.81 -4.58 2.02
CA GLY A 14 11.80 -3.61 1.58
C GLY A 14 11.03 -3.03 2.74
N GLY A 15 10.32 -1.93 2.50
CA GLY A 15 9.53 -1.27 3.52
C GLY A 15 8.35 -0.53 2.89
N TYR A 16 7.31 -0.33 3.69
CA TYR A 16 6.18 0.52 3.31
C TYR A 16 6.14 1.80 4.13
N GLY A 17 5.51 2.82 3.59
CA GLY A 17 5.15 4.06 4.27
C GLY A 17 3.68 4.41 4.00
N ALA A 18 2.97 4.85 5.04
CA ALA A 18 1.62 5.37 4.92
C ALA A 18 1.43 6.60 5.82
N VAL A 19 0.82 7.63 5.27
CA VAL A 19 0.44 8.86 5.99
C VAL A 19 -1.08 8.98 6.01
N LEU A 20 -1.64 9.11 7.22
CA LEU A 20 -3.06 9.31 7.46
C LEU A 20 -3.32 10.73 7.93
N ILE A 21 -4.31 11.37 7.31
CA ILE A 21 -4.73 12.74 7.65
C ILE A 21 -6.25 12.72 7.78
N TYR A 22 -6.77 13.22 8.90
CA TYR A 22 -8.20 13.40 9.11
C TYR A 22 -8.61 14.86 8.87
N GLY A 23 -9.42 15.11 7.85
CA GLY A 23 -9.77 16.47 7.43
C GLY A 23 -8.61 17.16 6.70
N GLU A 24 -8.47 18.47 6.88
CA GLU A 24 -7.44 19.27 6.22
C GLU A 24 -6.03 19.00 6.77
N TYR A 25 -5.03 18.97 5.88
CA TYR A 25 -3.64 18.88 6.29
C TYR A 25 -3.18 20.17 6.98
N LYS A 26 -2.72 20.05 8.23
CA LYS A 26 -2.27 21.17 9.08
C LYS A 26 -0.79 21.08 9.49
N GLY A 27 -0.02 20.23 8.80
CA GLY A 27 1.37 19.92 9.14
C GLY A 27 1.55 18.62 9.92
N GLU A 28 2.79 18.12 9.96
CA GLU A 28 3.15 16.81 10.54
C GLU A 28 2.98 16.74 12.07
N ASN A 29 3.03 17.89 12.76
CA ASN A 29 2.85 17.97 14.22
C ASN A 29 1.36 18.07 14.64
N ALA A 30 0.43 18.08 13.69
CA ALA A 30 -0.98 18.24 13.98
C ALA A 30 -1.59 16.93 14.52
N LYS A 31 -2.56 17.05 15.45
CA LYS A 31 -3.23 15.87 16.05
C LYS A 31 -3.99 15.00 15.06
N ASN A 32 -4.29 15.52 13.87
CA ASN A 32 -4.98 14.81 12.81
C ASN A 32 -4.03 14.11 11.82
N TYR A 33 -2.73 14.12 12.11
CA TYR A 33 -1.67 13.52 11.30
C TYR A 33 -1.12 12.25 11.97
N GLY A 34 -0.84 11.22 11.18
CA GLY A 34 -0.20 10.00 11.66
C GLY A 34 0.57 9.29 10.55
N GLU A 35 1.67 8.64 10.93
CA GLU A 35 2.57 7.91 10.04
C GLU A 35 2.65 6.45 10.45
N LEU A 36 2.71 5.55 9.47
CA LEU A 36 2.92 4.13 9.66
C LEU A 36 4.03 3.68 8.71
N SER A 37 5.02 2.96 9.22
CA SER A 37 6.07 2.35 8.40
C SER A 37 6.58 1.07 9.06
N GLN A 38 7.01 0.12 8.23
CA GLN A 38 7.64 -1.11 8.70
C GLN A 38 8.49 -1.73 7.59
N GLY A 39 9.68 -2.21 7.97
CA GLY A 39 10.61 -2.91 7.08
C GLY A 39 10.49 -4.43 7.16
N TYR A 40 10.85 -5.10 6.07
CA TYR A 40 10.83 -6.54 5.87
C TYR A 40 12.14 -7.02 5.24
N LYS A 41 12.63 -8.19 5.68
CA LYS A 41 13.96 -8.73 5.33
C LYS A 41 14.09 -9.06 3.84
N ARG A 42 13.04 -9.62 3.24
CA ARG A 42 13.02 -10.06 1.85
C ARG A 42 11.61 -10.00 1.30
N THR A 43 11.35 -9.04 0.42
CA THR A 43 10.05 -8.80 -0.21
C THR A 43 10.23 -8.22 -1.61
N THR A 44 9.17 -7.67 -2.20
CA THR A 44 9.17 -7.01 -3.52
C THR A 44 8.51 -5.65 -3.43
N ASN A 45 8.78 -4.76 -4.40
CA ASN A 45 8.15 -3.43 -4.44
C ASN A 45 6.62 -3.51 -4.41
N ASN A 46 6.04 -4.32 -5.28
CA ASN A 46 4.58 -4.48 -5.39
C ASN A 46 3.93 -4.99 -4.09
N ARG A 47 4.65 -5.79 -3.30
CA ARG A 47 4.14 -6.26 -2.00
C ARG A 47 4.15 -5.14 -0.96
N MET A 48 5.20 -4.31 -0.95
CA MET A 48 5.26 -3.14 -0.07
C MET A 48 4.23 -2.08 -0.43
N GLU A 49 4.03 -1.82 -1.72
CA GLU A 49 2.97 -0.92 -2.20
C GLU A 49 1.58 -1.40 -1.72
N LEU A 50 1.32 -2.71 -1.81
CA LEU A 50 0.06 -3.29 -1.31
C LEU A 50 -0.06 -3.22 0.22
N LEU A 51 1.01 -3.56 0.94
CA LEU A 51 1.02 -3.53 2.40
C LEU A 51 0.81 -2.11 2.93
N ALA A 52 1.36 -1.07 2.26
CA ALA A 52 1.13 0.32 2.61
C ALA A 52 -0.38 0.65 2.65
N VAL A 53 -1.11 0.26 1.61
CA VAL A 53 -2.56 0.45 1.51
C VAL A 53 -3.30 -0.37 2.57
N ILE A 54 -2.95 -1.65 2.74
CA ILE A 54 -3.60 -2.54 3.71
C ILE A 54 -3.46 -2.00 5.14
N VAL A 55 -2.24 -1.61 5.51
CA VAL A 55 -1.97 -1.11 6.86
C VAL A 55 -2.61 0.26 7.08
N GLY A 56 -2.56 1.15 6.08
CA GLY A 56 -3.23 2.45 6.13
C GLY A 56 -4.74 2.32 6.32
N LEU A 57 -5.43 1.54 5.49
CA LEU A 57 -6.88 1.31 5.66
C LEU A 57 -7.19 0.53 6.94
N GLY A 58 -6.36 -0.46 7.30
CA GLY A 58 -6.54 -1.27 8.51
C GLY A 58 -6.42 -0.48 9.82
N ALA A 59 -5.70 0.64 9.82
CA ALA A 59 -5.59 1.52 10.97
C ALA A 59 -6.86 2.37 11.24
N LEU A 60 -7.79 2.44 10.28
CA LEU A 60 -9.03 3.21 10.42
C LEU A 60 -10.01 2.53 11.40
N LYS A 61 -10.33 3.22 12.49
CA LYS A 61 -11.15 2.69 13.60
C LYS A 61 -12.66 2.62 13.29
N ARG A 62 -13.11 3.25 12.21
CA ARG A 62 -14.51 3.29 11.76
C ARG A 62 -14.57 3.36 10.23
N THR A 63 -15.73 3.10 9.64
CA THR A 63 -15.95 3.34 8.21
C THR A 63 -15.72 4.81 7.89
N CYS A 64 -15.02 5.06 6.77
CA CYS A 64 -14.58 6.38 6.34
C CYS A 64 -14.65 6.46 4.81
N SER A 65 -14.87 7.67 4.30
CA SER A 65 -14.53 8.02 2.92
C SER A 65 -13.06 8.44 2.87
N VAL A 66 -12.28 7.89 1.95
CA VAL A 66 -10.81 7.97 1.92
C VAL A 66 -10.34 8.31 0.51
N ASP A 67 -9.80 9.51 0.35
CA ASP A 67 -8.92 9.81 -0.79
C ASP A 67 -7.57 9.13 -0.58
N LEU A 68 -7.27 8.12 -1.40
CA LEU A 68 -6.03 7.36 -1.35
C LEU A 68 -5.12 7.73 -2.51
N TRP A 69 -3.98 8.35 -2.19
CA TRP A 69 -2.96 8.75 -3.14
C TRP A 69 -1.80 7.75 -3.14
N THR A 70 -1.49 7.17 -4.30
CA THR A 70 -0.39 6.23 -4.49
C THR A 70 0.23 6.38 -5.86
N ASP A 71 1.53 6.16 -6.00
CA ASP A 71 2.20 6.09 -7.29
C ASP A 71 2.27 4.67 -7.88
N SER A 72 1.81 3.67 -7.13
CA SER A 72 1.70 2.29 -7.57
C SER A 72 0.68 2.15 -8.71
N LYS A 73 1.21 2.00 -9.91
CA LYS A 73 0.41 1.60 -11.08
C LYS A 73 -0.21 0.22 -10.88
N TYR A 74 0.46 -0.68 -10.16
CA TYR A 74 -0.05 -2.02 -9.91
C TYR A 74 -1.33 -2.00 -9.08
N VAL A 75 -1.33 -1.24 -7.98
CA VAL A 75 -2.51 -1.05 -7.12
C VAL A 75 -3.62 -0.36 -7.89
N GLN A 76 -3.31 0.77 -8.54
CA GLN A 76 -4.31 1.54 -9.27
C GLN A 76 -4.97 0.73 -10.40
N GLN A 77 -4.20 0.00 -11.19
CA GLN A 77 -4.75 -0.78 -12.31
C GLN A 77 -5.64 -1.91 -11.81
N ALA A 78 -5.22 -2.64 -10.77
CA ALA A 78 -5.98 -3.77 -10.26
C ALA A 78 -7.38 -3.36 -9.75
N ILE A 79 -7.48 -2.16 -9.17
CA ILE A 79 -8.74 -1.62 -8.65
C ILE A 79 -9.57 -1.01 -9.78
N THR A 80 -9.00 -0.08 -10.54
CA THR A 80 -9.75 0.66 -11.57
C THR A 80 -10.21 -0.22 -12.73
N GLN A 81 -9.44 -1.25 -13.10
CA GLN A 81 -9.80 -2.19 -14.15
C GLN A 81 -10.63 -3.39 -13.64
N GLY A 82 -11.02 -3.39 -12.36
CA GLY A 82 -11.88 -4.43 -11.79
C GLY A 82 -11.25 -5.83 -11.76
N TRP A 83 -9.91 -5.93 -11.74
CA TRP A 83 -9.21 -7.21 -11.74
C TRP A 83 -9.58 -8.06 -10.53
N LEU A 84 -9.75 -7.44 -9.36
CA LEU A 84 -10.09 -8.14 -8.11
C LEU A 84 -11.38 -8.95 -8.23
N LYS A 85 -12.43 -8.36 -8.80
CA LYS A 85 -13.72 -9.05 -9.02
C LYS A 85 -13.56 -10.25 -9.96
N ASN A 86 -12.79 -10.07 -11.04
CA ASN A 86 -12.52 -11.14 -12.01
C ASN A 86 -11.68 -12.27 -11.41
N TRP A 87 -10.65 -11.94 -10.63
CA TRP A 87 -9.83 -12.93 -9.94
C TRP A 87 -10.63 -13.71 -8.91
N GLN A 88 -11.46 -13.05 -8.11
CA GLN A 88 -12.33 -13.72 -7.14
C GLN A 88 -13.29 -14.70 -7.85
N LYS A 89 -13.94 -14.28 -8.94
CA LYS A 89 -14.83 -15.13 -9.74
C LYS A 89 -14.11 -16.33 -10.36
N ASN A 90 -12.87 -16.17 -10.77
CA ASN A 90 -12.07 -17.21 -11.43
C ASN A 90 -11.20 -18.03 -10.45
N GLY A 91 -11.50 -17.98 -9.15
CA GLY A 91 -10.79 -18.77 -8.13
C GLY A 91 -9.33 -18.36 -7.97
N TRP A 92 -9.05 -17.06 -8.05
CA TRP A 92 -7.71 -16.45 -7.94
C TRP A 92 -6.70 -16.91 -8.99
N LYS A 93 -7.19 -17.07 -10.22
CA LYS A 93 -6.36 -17.39 -11.39
C LYS A 93 -6.40 -16.27 -12.42
N THR A 94 -5.25 -16.04 -13.04
CA THR A 94 -5.08 -15.17 -14.21
C THR A 94 -5.69 -15.81 -15.46
N ALA A 95 -5.82 -15.04 -16.56
CA ALA A 95 -6.28 -15.57 -17.85
C ALA A 95 -5.42 -16.75 -18.36
N ALA A 96 -4.13 -16.76 -18.00
CA ALA A 96 -3.20 -17.86 -18.28
C ALA A 96 -3.35 -19.07 -17.34
N LYS A 97 -4.42 -19.12 -16.52
CA LYS A 97 -4.71 -20.15 -15.51
C LYS A 97 -3.66 -20.31 -14.41
N LYS A 98 -2.73 -19.37 -14.29
CA LYS A 98 -1.74 -19.31 -13.20
C LYS A 98 -2.32 -18.60 -11.97
N PRO A 99 -1.89 -18.96 -10.75
CA PRO A 99 -2.25 -18.22 -9.54
C PRO A 99 -1.96 -16.73 -9.69
N VAL A 100 -2.84 -15.89 -9.13
CA VAL A 100 -2.63 -14.44 -9.08
C VAL A 100 -1.47 -14.15 -8.15
N LYS A 101 -0.54 -13.29 -8.59
CA LYS A 101 0.58 -12.84 -7.76
C LYS A 101 0.07 -12.04 -6.57
N ASN A 102 0.72 -12.19 -5.41
CA ASN A 102 0.38 -11.48 -4.17
C ASN A 102 -1.09 -11.68 -3.72
N GLN A 103 -1.65 -12.85 -4.05
CA GLN A 103 -3.04 -13.20 -3.72
C GLN A 103 -3.34 -13.06 -2.22
N ASP A 104 -2.39 -13.41 -1.35
CA ASP A 104 -2.46 -13.25 0.10
C ASP A 104 -2.76 -11.80 0.51
N LEU A 105 -2.04 -10.84 -0.07
CA LEU A 105 -2.23 -9.41 0.20
C LEU A 105 -3.53 -8.89 -0.39
N TRP A 106 -3.88 -9.30 -1.62
CA TRP A 106 -5.15 -8.91 -2.23
C TRP A 106 -6.36 -9.37 -1.41
N ARG A 107 -6.33 -10.60 -0.89
CA ARG A 107 -7.39 -11.12 -0.02
C ARG A 107 -7.51 -10.34 1.29
N ARG A 108 -6.42 -9.77 1.80
CA ARG A 108 -6.43 -8.88 2.97
C ARG A 108 -6.95 -7.48 2.62
N LEU A 109 -6.65 -6.98 1.42
CA LEU A 109 -7.05 -5.63 0.99
C LEU A 109 -8.55 -5.54 0.64
N MET A 110 -9.09 -6.55 -0.05
CA MET A 110 -10.49 -6.56 -0.50
C MET A 110 -11.53 -6.18 0.57
N PRO A 111 -11.57 -6.81 1.76
CA PRO A 111 -12.56 -6.43 2.78
C PRO A 111 -12.38 -5.00 3.31
N LEU A 112 -11.16 -4.43 3.24
CA LEU A 112 -10.92 -3.05 3.64
C LEU A 112 -11.50 -2.07 2.62
N ILE A 113 -11.29 -2.29 1.33
CA ILE A 113 -11.87 -1.45 0.28
C ILE A 113 -13.39 -1.62 0.14
N GLU A 114 -13.96 -2.72 0.65
CA GLU A 114 -15.42 -2.90 0.73
C GLU A 114 -16.01 -2.20 1.97
N LYS A 115 -15.25 -2.15 3.07
CA LYS A 115 -15.67 -1.50 4.33
C LYS A 115 -15.64 0.03 4.25
N HIS A 116 -14.70 0.58 3.48
CA HIS A 116 -14.47 2.03 3.32
C HIS A 116 -14.89 2.48 1.92
N GLU A 117 -15.31 3.74 1.79
CA GLU A 117 -15.50 4.35 0.47
C GLU A 117 -14.15 4.93 0.04
N VAL A 118 -13.44 4.25 -0.86
CA VAL A 118 -12.05 4.60 -1.21
C VAL A 118 -11.97 5.13 -2.63
N ASP A 119 -11.58 6.39 -2.76
CA ASP A 119 -11.28 7.04 -4.04
C ASP A 119 -9.78 7.01 -4.29
N PHE A 120 -9.38 6.28 -5.35
CA PHE A 120 -7.98 6.07 -5.69
C PHE A 120 -7.48 7.15 -6.65
N HIS A 121 -6.44 7.84 -6.23
CA HIS A 121 -5.75 8.87 -7.00
C HIS A 121 -4.34 8.40 -7.31
N TRP A 122 -4.02 8.30 -8.60
CA TRP A 122 -2.66 7.99 -9.02
C TRP A 122 -1.84 9.27 -9.11
N VAL A 123 -0.68 9.28 -8.46
CA VAL A 123 0.31 10.34 -8.61
C VAL A 123 1.54 9.81 -9.33
N LYS A 124 2.20 10.69 -10.05
CA LYS A 124 3.52 10.36 -10.57
C LYS A 124 4.50 10.37 -9.40
N GLY A 125 5.23 9.28 -9.18
CA GLY A 125 6.31 9.24 -8.19
C GLY A 125 7.33 10.36 -8.40
N HIS A 126 7.89 10.88 -7.29
CA HIS A 126 8.88 11.97 -7.27
C HIS A 126 8.48 13.24 -8.05
N SER A 127 7.24 13.69 -7.89
CA SER A 127 6.70 14.86 -8.58
C SER A 127 6.70 16.16 -7.76
N GLY A 128 7.36 16.21 -6.60
CA GLY A 128 7.34 17.39 -5.71
C GLY A 128 6.14 17.45 -4.77
N HIS A 129 5.33 16.39 -4.69
CA HIS A 129 4.22 16.31 -3.75
C HIS A 129 4.73 15.93 -2.35
N LEU A 130 4.75 16.91 -1.44
CA LEU A 130 5.25 16.80 -0.07
C LEU A 130 4.89 15.47 0.63
N LEU A 131 3.60 15.12 0.63
CA LEU A 131 3.13 13.91 1.33
C LEU A 131 3.48 12.62 0.61
N ASN A 132 3.67 12.65 -0.71
CA ASN A 132 4.16 11.51 -1.47
C ASN A 132 5.65 11.29 -1.23
N GLU A 133 6.44 12.37 -1.18
CA GLU A 133 7.87 12.30 -0.83
C GLU A 133 8.03 11.79 0.60
N ARG A 134 7.16 12.22 1.52
CA ARG A 134 7.18 11.73 2.90
C ARG A 134 6.96 10.22 2.99
N VAL A 135 6.03 9.64 2.24
CA VAL A 135 5.80 8.18 2.28
C VAL A 135 6.92 7.39 1.59
N ASP A 136 7.56 7.95 0.55
CA ASP A 136 8.76 7.37 -0.06
C ASP A 136 9.91 7.32 0.94
N ASP A 137 10.16 8.41 1.66
CA ASP A 137 11.17 8.48 2.72
C ASP A 137 10.88 7.45 3.83
N LEU A 138 9.63 7.38 4.30
CA LEU A 138 9.22 6.39 5.29
C LEU A 138 9.47 4.96 4.81
N ALA A 139 9.13 4.64 3.56
CA ALA A 139 9.32 3.33 2.97
C ALA A 139 10.81 2.97 2.83
N ARG A 140 11.64 3.90 2.34
CA ARG A 140 13.09 3.71 2.16
C ARG A 140 13.83 3.57 3.49
N ASN A 141 13.49 4.41 4.47
CA ASN A 141 14.06 4.33 5.81
C ASN A 141 13.68 3.03 6.49
N ALA A 142 12.43 2.57 6.32
CA ALA A 142 12.00 1.27 6.81
C ALA A 142 12.74 0.11 6.13
N ALA A 143 12.96 0.16 4.82
CA ALA A 143 13.68 -0.87 4.07
C ALA A 143 15.16 -1.01 4.46
N SER A 144 15.80 0.11 4.82
CA SER A 144 17.22 0.18 5.23
C SER A 144 17.44 0.09 6.74
N GLY A 145 16.37 0.16 7.53
CA GLY A 145 16.42 0.19 8.99
C GLY A 145 16.73 -1.16 9.65
N SER A 146 16.94 -1.11 10.97
CA SER A 146 16.98 -2.29 11.83
C SER A 146 15.57 -2.76 12.22
N GLY A 147 15.40 -4.03 12.61
CA GLY A 147 14.09 -4.55 13.05
C GLY A 147 13.20 -5.04 11.91
N LEU A 148 13.82 -5.46 10.79
CA LEU A 148 13.12 -6.01 9.64
C LEU A 148 12.34 -7.29 10.00
N LEU A 149 11.06 -7.32 9.66
CA LEU A 149 10.18 -8.48 9.86
C LEU A 149 10.34 -9.50 8.71
N VAL A 150 9.78 -10.69 8.89
CA VAL A 150 9.67 -11.69 7.81
C VAL A 150 8.38 -11.43 7.04
N ASP A 151 8.47 -11.43 5.71
CA ASP A 151 7.29 -11.40 4.84
C ASP A 151 6.88 -12.86 4.53
N GLU A 152 5.93 -13.39 5.29
CA GLU A 152 5.50 -14.80 5.19
C GLU A 152 4.92 -15.16 3.81
N GLY A 153 4.45 -14.18 3.04
CA GLY A 153 3.95 -14.42 1.68
C GLY A 153 5.03 -14.45 0.61
N MET A 154 6.31 -14.38 1.00
CA MET A 154 7.48 -14.50 0.12
C MET A 154 8.19 -15.86 0.17
N GLU A 155 7.70 -16.80 1.00
CA GLU A 155 8.18 -18.19 1.03
C GLU A 155 7.85 -18.97 -0.25
#